data_AF-A0A0B6ZX54-F1
#
_entry.id   AF-A0A0B6ZX54-F1
#
_cell.length_a   1.000
_cell.length_b   1.000
_cell.length_c   1.000
_cell.angle_alpha   90.00
_cell.angle_beta   90.00
_cell.angle_gamma   90.00
#
_symmetry.space_group_name_H-M   'P 1'
#
loop_
_entity.id
_entity.type
_entity.pdbx_description
1 polymer ?
#
loop_
_entity_poly.entity_id
_entity_poly.type
_entity_poly.pdbx_seq_one_letter_code
_entity_poly.pdbx_strand_id
1 'polypeptide(L)'
;MACLARLKEDIRVLETAFPRVHNRFQVLTATVDELTCRFIGRNGEKFDVQANITETYPQTAPIWFSDSEDASTLGIVGELANTKPEQFNILYQTKLLIEGYADSMI
;
A
#
# COMPACT_ATOMS: atom_id res chain seq x y z
N MET A 1 11.91 -10.03 -19.49
CA MET A 1 11.50 -9.05 -18.46
C MET A 1 10.64 -9.76 -17.43
N ALA A 2 11.22 -10.24 -16.33
CA ALA A 2 10.50 -11.01 -15.31
C ALA A 2 9.72 -10.13 -14.30
N CYS A 3 10.13 -8.86 -14.13
CA CYS A 3 9.56 -7.96 -13.11
C CYS A 3 8.13 -7.51 -13.42
N LEU A 4 7.81 -7.16 -14.67
CA LEU A 4 6.45 -6.72 -15.03
C LEU A 4 5.43 -7.86 -14.93
N ALA A 5 5.79 -9.07 -15.35
CA ALA A 5 4.92 -10.24 -15.22
C ALA A 5 4.62 -10.53 -13.75
N ARG A 6 5.64 -10.44 -12.89
CA ARG A 6 5.48 -10.63 -11.45
C ARG A 6 4.64 -9.52 -10.81
N LEU A 7 4.88 -8.25 -11.16
CA LEU A 7 4.08 -7.13 -10.67
C LEU A 7 2.59 -7.29 -11.02
N LYS A 8 2.28 -7.72 -12.25
CA LYS A 8 0.90 -8.02 -12.67
C LYS A 8 0.27 -9.14 -11.84
N GLU A 9 1.05 -10.15 -11.46
CA GLU A 9 0.58 -11.21 -10.57
C GLU A 9 0.33 -10.69 -9.15
N ASP A 10 1.27 -9.91 -8.61
CA ASP A 10 1.15 -9.27 -7.30
C ASP A 10 -0.08 -8.35 -7.22
N ILE A 11 -0.36 -7.56 -8.27
CA ILE A 11 -1.56 -6.73 -8.37
C ILE A 11 -2.84 -7.58 -8.30
N ARG A 12 -2.91 -8.68 -9.06
CA ARG A 12 -4.07 -9.59 -9.02
C ARG A 12 -4.29 -10.17 -7.63
N VAL A 13 -3.21 -10.50 -6.92
CA VAL A 13 -3.27 -10.97 -5.54
C VAL A 13 -3.88 -9.89 -4.64
N LEU A 14 -3.44 -8.64 -4.75
CA LEU A 14 -3.98 -7.52 -3.97
C LEU A 14 -5.47 -7.30 -4.23
N GLU A 15 -5.88 -7.25 -5.50
CA GLU A 15 -7.28 -7.06 -5.88
C GLU A 15 -8.18 -8.20 -5.37
N THR A 16 -7.68 -9.43 -5.41
CA THR A 16 -8.43 -10.62 -4.97
C THR A 16 -8.50 -10.72 -3.43
N ALA A 17 -7.41 -10.39 -2.74
CA ALA A 17 -7.33 -10.47 -1.29
C ALA A 17 -8.08 -9.33 -0.58
N PHE A 18 -8.07 -8.13 -1.17
CA PHE A 18 -8.59 -6.92 -0.54
C PHE A 18 -9.62 -6.21 -1.42
N PRO A 19 -10.83 -6.78 -1.58
CA PRO A 19 -11.86 -6.17 -2.39
C PRO A 19 -12.29 -4.81 -1.85
N ARG A 20 -12.88 -3.97 -2.70
CA ARG A 20 -13.40 -2.64 -2.35
C ARG A 20 -14.43 -2.62 -1.21
N VAL A 21 -15.00 -3.78 -0.85
CA VAL A 21 -16.03 -3.94 0.20
C VAL A 21 -15.42 -4.48 1.50
N HIS A 22 -14.12 -4.71 1.56
CA HIS A 22 -13.47 -5.25 2.74
C HIS A 22 -13.58 -4.28 3.93
N ASN A 23 -13.84 -4.80 5.13
CA ASN A 23 -14.26 -3.99 6.28
C ASN A 23 -13.14 -3.17 6.94
N ARG A 24 -11.87 -3.47 6.61
CA ARG A 24 -10.70 -2.85 7.26
C ARG A 24 -9.72 -2.22 6.28
N PHE A 25 -9.47 -2.89 5.16
CA PHE A 25 -8.49 -2.48 4.16
C PHE A 25 -9.02 -2.81 2.77
N GLN A 26 -9.20 -1.81 1.93
CA GLN A 26 -9.82 -1.91 0.62
C GLN A 26 -8.82 -1.48 -0.44
N VAL A 27 -8.61 -2.30 -1.47
CA VAL A 27 -7.91 -1.85 -2.68
C VAL A 27 -8.95 -1.16 -3.55
N LEU A 28 -8.79 0.15 -3.72
CA LEU A 28 -9.65 0.96 -4.58
C LEU A 28 -9.21 0.80 -6.04
N THR A 29 -7.95 1.07 -6.35
CA THR A 29 -7.42 0.94 -7.71
C THR A 29 -6.08 0.25 -7.64
N ALA A 30 -5.80 -0.70 -8.53
CA ALA A 30 -4.50 -1.33 -8.63
C ALA A 30 -4.12 -1.50 -10.11
N THR A 31 -3.04 -0.87 -10.50
CA THR A 31 -2.46 -0.95 -11.84
C THR A 31 -0.95 -1.14 -11.72
N VAL A 32 -0.26 -1.27 -12.85
CA VAL A 32 1.20 -1.38 -12.87
C VAL A 32 1.92 -0.07 -12.53
N ASP A 33 1.19 1.06 -12.56
CA ASP A 33 1.73 2.40 -12.34
C ASP A 33 1.26 2.98 -11.00
N GLU A 34 0.12 2.55 -10.48
CA GLU A 34 -0.47 3.06 -9.24
C GLU A 34 -1.22 2.01 -8.43
N LEU A 35 -1.21 2.19 -7.11
CA LEU A 35 -2.04 1.44 -6.16
C LEU A 35 -2.71 2.42 -5.20
N THR A 36 -4.03 2.46 -5.19
CA THR A 36 -4.82 3.24 -4.23
C THR A 36 -5.53 2.31 -3.28
N CYS A 37 -5.26 2.49 -1.99
CA CYS A 37 -5.82 1.72 -0.90
C CYS A 37 -6.56 2.62 0.07
N ARG A 38 -7.57 2.07 0.74
CA ARG A 38 -8.35 2.74 1.78
C ARG A 38 -8.35 1.91 3.04
N PHE A 39 -7.95 2.51 4.14
CA PHE A 39 -8.06 1.93 5.47
C PHE A 39 -9.29 2.45 6.20
N ILE A 40 -9.97 1.58 6.94
CA ILE A 40 -11.19 1.91 7.69
C ILE A 40 -10.92 1.90 9.20
N GLY A 41 -10.96 3.11 9.75
CA GLY A 41 -10.98 3.49 11.17
C GLY A 41 -11.88 2.62 12.05
N ARG A 42 -11.56 2.48 13.34
CA ARG A 42 -12.51 1.92 14.34
C ARG A 42 -13.81 2.73 14.39
N ASN A 43 -13.72 4.04 14.16
CA ASN A 43 -14.86 4.96 14.13
C ASN A 43 -15.50 5.10 12.74
N GLY A 44 -15.07 4.30 11.75
CA GLY A 44 -15.52 4.41 10.36
C GLY A 44 -14.82 5.51 9.55
N GLU A 45 -13.81 6.17 10.12
CA GLU A 45 -12.92 7.10 9.42
C GLU A 45 -12.22 6.40 8.26
N LYS A 46 -11.97 7.12 7.17
CA LYS A 46 -11.40 6.55 5.95
C LYS A 46 -10.07 7.23 5.69
N PHE A 47 -9.03 6.43 5.60
CA PHE A 47 -7.68 6.90 5.31
C PHE A 47 -7.27 6.37 3.95
N ASP A 48 -7.24 7.26 2.97
CA ASP A 48 -6.80 6.93 1.62
C ASP A 48 -5.28 7.09 1.53
N VAL A 49 -4.65 6.07 0.97
CA VAL A 49 -3.21 6.02 0.75
C VAL A 49 -3.00 5.55 -0.68
N GLN A 50 -2.16 6.26 -1.42
CA GLN A 50 -1.82 5.93 -2.79
C GLN A 50 -0.32 5.68 -2.91
N ALA A 51 0.04 4.75 -3.78
CA ALA A 51 1.40 4.44 -4.17
C ALA A 51 1.56 4.66 -5.67
N ASN A 52 2.62 5.35 -6.06
CA ASN A 52 3.07 5.40 -7.45
C ASN A 52 4.21 4.39 -7.63
N ILE A 53 4.05 3.48 -8.58
CA ILE A 53 5.03 2.47 -8.95
C ILE A 53 5.86 3.03 -10.11
N THR A 54 7.16 3.16 -9.92
CA THR A 54 8.05 3.75 -10.93
C THR A 54 8.45 2.72 -11.99
N GLU A 55 8.84 3.19 -13.18
CA GLU A 55 9.38 2.34 -14.25
C GLU A 55 10.63 1.55 -13.82
N THR A 56 11.34 2.03 -12.81
CA THR A 56 12.53 1.39 -12.23
C THR A 56 12.19 0.28 -11.23
N TYR A 57 10.92 0.01 -10.96
CA TYR A 57 10.51 -1.06 -10.05
C TYR A 57 11.02 -2.45 -10.51
N PRO A 58 11.53 -3.30 -9.60
CA PRO A 58 11.63 -3.14 -8.15
C PRO A 58 13.00 -2.59 -7.68
N GLN A 59 13.80 -1.95 -8.54
CA GLN A 59 15.06 -1.32 -8.12
C GLN A 59 14.83 -0.07 -7.26
N THR A 60 13.65 0.55 -7.39
CA THR A 60 13.19 1.65 -6.56
C THR A 60 11.88 1.26 -5.88
N ALA A 61 11.71 1.66 -4.63
CA ALA A 61 10.47 1.45 -3.89
C ALA A 61 9.29 2.19 -4.56
N PRO A 62 8.06 1.67 -4.45
CA PRO A 62 6.87 2.48 -4.69
C PRO A 62 6.87 3.72 -3.80
N ILE A 63 6.42 4.85 -4.35
CA ILE A 63 6.32 6.12 -3.63
C ILE A 63 4.93 6.21 -3.03
N TRP A 64 4.84 6.05 -1.71
CA TRP A 64 3.59 6.13 -0.95
C TRP A 64 3.27 7.55 -0.51
N PHE A 65 1.98 7.91 -0.53
CA PHE A 65 1.47 9.20 -0.11
C PHE A 65 0.05 9.08 0.46
N SER A 66 -0.31 10.00 1.34
CA SER A 66 -1.64 10.14 1.91
C SER A 66 -1.95 11.62 2.10
N ASP A 67 -3.18 12.02 1.80
CA ASP A 67 -3.68 13.38 2.08
C ASP A 67 -4.27 13.50 3.51
N SER A 68 -4.09 12.47 4.34
CA SER A 68 -4.56 12.47 5.72
C SER A 68 -3.78 13.45 6.59
N GLU A 69 -4.49 14.19 7.46
CA GLU A 69 -3.89 15.02 8.50
C GLU A 69 -3.53 14.20 9.77
N ASP A 70 -3.89 12.92 9.80
CA ASP A 70 -3.62 12.03 10.93
C ASP A 70 -2.12 11.73 11.04
N ALA A 71 -1.54 12.08 12.19
CA ALA A 71 -0.11 11.93 12.45
C ALA A 71 0.35 10.47 12.38
N SER A 72 -0.49 9.51 12.76
CA SER A 72 -0.18 8.08 12.66
C SER A 72 -0.07 7.64 11.20
N THR A 73 -1.03 8.03 10.37
CA THR A 73 -1.03 7.78 8.92
C THR A 73 0.22 8.33 8.25
N LEU A 74 0.58 9.59 8.54
CA LEU A 74 1.78 10.22 8.00
C LEU A 74 3.06 9.51 8.46
N GLY A 75 3.11 9.06 9.72
CA GLY A 75 4.20 8.27 10.27
C GLY A 75 4.40 6.94 9.52
N ILE A 76 3.32 6.16 9.37
CA ILE A 76 3.34 4.86 8.67
C ILE A 76 3.80 5.03 7.22
N VAL A 77 3.26 6.01 6.50
CA VAL A 77 3.66 6.29 5.11
C VAL A 77 5.13 6.70 5.03
N GLY A 78 5.61 7.50 5.99
CA GLY A 78 7.02 7.87 6.08
C GLY A 78 7.96 6.69 6.33
N GLU A 79 7.53 5.68 7.09
CA GLU A 79 8.32 4.47 7.34
C GLU A 79 8.49 3.62 6.08
N LEU A 80 7.47 3.55 5.21
CA LEU A 80 7.55 2.81 3.95
C LEU A 80 8.64 3.34 3.01
N ALA A 81 8.91 4.65 3.04
CA ALA A 81 9.99 5.27 2.29
C ALA A 81 11.39 4.85 2.77
N ASN A 82 11.52 4.32 3.99
CA ASN A 82 12.79 3.92 4.61
C ASN A 82 13.04 2.40 4.55
N THR A 83 12.23 1.67 3.79
CA THR A 83 12.39 0.22 3.60
C THR A 83 13.68 -0.14 2.84
N LYS A 84 14.14 -1.38 3.00
CA LYS A 84 15.32 -1.89 2.28
C LYS A 84 14.96 -2.40 0.88
N PRO A 85 15.91 -2.50 -0.06
CA PRO A 85 15.64 -2.99 -1.41
C PRO A 85 14.92 -4.34 -1.49
N GLU A 86 15.20 -5.25 -0.55
CA GLU A 86 14.55 -6.57 -0.48
C GLU A 86 13.05 -6.48 -0.15
N GLN A 87 12.61 -5.33 0.35
CA GLN A 87 11.26 -5.03 0.81
C GLN A 87 10.50 -4.13 -0.16
N PHE A 88 11.09 -3.72 -1.29
CA PHE A 88 10.44 -2.85 -2.27
C PHE A 88 9.24 -3.51 -2.95
N ASN A 89 9.10 -4.84 -2.85
CA ASN A 89 7.97 -5.55 -3.40
C ASN A 89 6.64 -5.00 -2.88
N ILE A 90 5.69 -4.75 -3.78
CA ILE A 90 4.41 -4.11 -3.47
C ILE A 90 3.57 -4.91 -2.46
N LEU A 91 3.63 -6.25 -2.47
CA LEU A 91 2.92 -7.06 -1.48
C LEU A 91 3.54 -6.88 -0.09
N TYR A 92 4.87 -6.80 0.00
CA TYR A 92 5.56 -6.57 1.25
C TYR A 92 5.30 -5.16 1.79
N GLN A 93 5.36 -4.14 0.94
CA GLN A 93 4.99 -2.76 1.29
C GLN A 93 3.55 -2.66 1.79
N THR A 94 2.61 -3.31 1.08
CA THR A 94 1.19 -3.33 1.48
C THR A 94 1.01 -4.04 2.82
N LYS A 95 1.75 -5.13 3.05
CA LYS A 95 1.76 -5.82 4.35
C LYS A 95 2.20 -4.87 5.47
N LEU A 96 3.32 -4.17 5.30
CA LEU A 96 3.82 -3.21 6.29
C LEU A 96 2.81 -2.08 6.55
N LEU A 97 2.16 -1.56 5.50
CA LEU A 97 1.10 -0.57 5.64
C LEU A 97 -0.04 -1.09 6.53
N ILE A 98 -0.51 -2.32 6.28
CA ILE A 98 -1.57 -2.94 7.07
C ILE A 98 -1.13 -3.17 8.52
N GLU A 99 0.11 -3.62 8.75
CA GLU A 99 0.67 -3.83 10.09
C GLU A 99 0.77 -2.52 10.86
N GLY A 100 1.32 -1.46 10.25
CA GLY A 100 1.43 -0.14 10.90
C GLY A 100 0.07 0.46 11.29
N TYR A 101 -0.94 0.27 10.44
CA TYR A 101 -2.31 0.69 10.75
C TYR A 101 -3.00 -0.21 11.81
N ALA A 102 -2.65 -1.48 11.88
CA ALA A 102 -3.16 -2.37 12.92
C ALA A 102 -2.58 -2.01 14.29
N ASP A 103 -1.29 -1.66 14.35
CA ASP A 103 -0.59 -1.28 15.57
C ASP A 103 -1.03 0.09 16.09
N SER A 104 -1.24 1.07 15.21
CA SER A 104 -1.71 2.42 15.60
C SER A 104 -3.13 2.44 16.15
N MET A 105 -3.91 1.39 15.89
CA MET A 105 -5.29 1.27 16.36
C MET A 105 -5.42 0.67 17.76
N ILE A 106 -4.37 0.10 18.35
CA ILE A 106 -4.43 -0.51 19.70
C ILE A 106 -4.43 0.58 20.77
#